data_AF-A0A2E3WWN4-F1
#
_entry.id   AF-A0A2E3WWN4-F1
#
_cell.length_a   1.000
_cell.length_b   1.000
_cell.length_c   1.000
_cell.angle_alpha   90.00
_cell.angle_beta   90.00
_cell.angle_gamma   90.00
#
_symmetry.space_group_name_H-M   'P 1'
#
loop_
_entity.id
_entity.type
_entity.pdbx_description
1 polymer ?
#
loop_
_entity_poly.entity_id
_entity_poly.type
_entity_poly.pdbx_seq_one_letter_code
_entity_poly.pdbx_strand_id
1 'polypeptide(L)'
;MATRTLIILFFLITSPFAIGETKKQCTENERETRNCYLKYGPYTLRLSQEKIILDDSVRHRIFDFPYKDNPSWSDIQIEKINHRYVLNIKLWRVNLDAADVQSLHWVVMEVTSGNLIPITDQVIQKRRETELKDSPGFINDPLTYHAIKWDRKKKKLRWYAGRKSELF
;
A
#
# COMPACT_ATOMS: atom_id res chain seq x y z
N MET A 1 50.17 -0.43 -52.44
CA MET A 1 49.57 0.18 -51.23
C MET A 1 48.12 -0.26 -51.17
N ALA A 2 47.79 -1.19 -50.27
CA ALA A 2 46.44 -1.74 -50.12
C ALA A 2 45.87 -1.25 -48.78
N THR A 3 44.92 -0.34 -48.83
CA THR A 3 44.19 0.21 -47.68
C THR A 3 43.16 -0.80 -47.21
N ARG A 4 43.38 -1.37 -46.01
CA ARG A 4 42.42 -2.25 -45.33
C ARG A 4 41.39 -1.40 -44.59
N THR A 5 40.14 -1.47 -45.05
CA THR A 5 38.97 -0.89 -44.39
C THR A 5 38.58 -1.77 -43.19
N LEU A 6 38.73 -1.24 -41.98
CA LEU A 6 38.31 -1.90 -40.74
C LEU A 6 36.83 -1.58 -40.47
N ILE A 7 35.95 -2.56 -40.65
CA ILE A 7 34.52 -2.45 -40.32
C ILE A 7 34.38 -2.81 -38.83
N ILE A 8 34.11 -1.81 -37.99
CA ILE A 8 33.81 -2.01 -36.57
C ILE A 8 32.33 -2.40 -36.45
N LEU A 9 32.07 -3.69 -36.20
CA LEU A 9 30.73 -4.20 -35.88
C LEU A 9 30.35 -3.75 -34.47
N PHE A 10 29.43 -2.79 -34.37
CA PHE A 10 28.83 -2.37 -33.10
C PHE A 10 27.78 -3.40 -32.68
N PHE A 11 28.18 -4.37 -31.84
CA PHE A 11 27.26 -5.32 -31.21
C PHE A 11 26.41 -4.56 -30.17
N LEU A 12 25.20 -4.17 -30.56
CA LEU A 12 24.15 -3.70 -29.66
C LEU A 12 23.65 -4.89 -28.82
N ILE A 13 24.32 -5.12 -27.70
CA ILE A 13 23.86 -6.03 -26.64
C ILE A 13 22.65 -5.35 -25.99
N THR A 14 21.46 -5.65 -26.50
CA THR A 14 20.21 -5.29 -25.83
C THR A 14 19.99 -6.30 -24.72
N SER A 15 20.46 -5.97 -23.51
CA SER A 15 20.16 -6.74 -22.31
C SER A 15 18.63 -6.83 -22.15
N PRO A 16 18.03 -8.03 -22.07
CA PRO A 16 16.62 -8.13 -21.71
C PRO A 16 16.48 -7.59 -20.29
N PHE A 17 15.80 -6.45 -20.14
CA PHE A 17 15.37 -5.99 -18.83
C PHE A 17 14.49 -7.09 -18.24
N ALA A 18 15.01 -7.79 -17.23
CA ALA A 18 14.22 -8.73 -16.44
C ALA A 18 13.09 -7.92 -15.78
N ILE A 19 11.90 -7.96 -16.38
CA ILE A 19 10.70 -7.35 -15.84
C ILE A 19 10.32 -8.20 -14.63
N GLY A 20 10.87 -7.84 -13.46
CA GLY A 20 10.54 -8.51 -12.21
C GLY A 20 9.03 -8.45 -11.95
N GLU A 21 8.48 -9.54 -11.44
CA GLU A 21 7.05 -9.63 -11.14
C GLU A 21 6.59 -8.48 -10.25
N THR A 22 5.54 -7.79 -10.70
CA THR A 22 4.94 -6.67 -9.98
C THR A 22 3.93 -7.23 -8.98
N LYS A 23 4.13 -6.99 -7.68
CA LYS A 23 3.23 -7.40 -6.62
C LYS A 23 2.65 -6.19 -5.90
N LYS A 24 1.39 -5.87 -6.16
CA LYS A 24 0.77 -4.62 -5.70
C LYS A 24 0.00 -4.75 -4.41
N GLN A 25 -0.34 -5.96 -3.97
CA GLN A 25 -1.19 -6.20 -2.81
C GLN A 25 -0.69 -7.39 -2.00
N CYS A 26 -0.85 -7.33 -0.69
CA CYS A 26 -0.53 -8.43 0.21
C CYS A 26 -1.52 -9.58 0.02
N THR A 27 -1.04 -10.81 0.03
CA THR A 27 -1.90 -12.01 0.04
C THR A 27 -2.55 -12.20 1.40
N GLU A 28 -3.53 -13.10 1.48
CA GLU A 28 -4.17 -13.47 2.74
C GLU A 28 -3.16 -13.97 3.78
N ASN A 29 -2.32 -14.94 3.42
CA ASN A 29 -1.26 -15.47 4.29
C ASN A 29 -0.29 -14.38 4.77
N GLU A 30 0.07 -13.41 3.92
CA GLU A 30 0.95 -12.29 4.33
C GLU A 30 0.26 -11.33 5.31
N ARG A 31 -1.07 -11.16 5.19
CA ARG A 31 -1.85 -10.36 6.14
C ARG A 31 -1.99 -11.06 7.48
N GLU A 32 -2.21 -12.38 7.48
CA GLU A 32 -2.29 -13.20 8.69
C GLU A 32 -0.95 -13.26 9.43
N THR A 33 0.14 -13.50 8.70
CA THR A 33 1.51 -13.53 9.26
C THR A 33 2.11 -12.14 9.46
N ARG A 34 1.43 -11.09 9.00
CA ARG A 34 1.83 -9.67 9.09
C ARG A 34 3.24 -9.41 8.57
N ASN A 35 3.55 -10.08 7.48
CA ASN A 35 4.81 -9.96 6.79
C ASN A 35 4.51 -9.92 5.29
N CYS A 36 4.56 -8.74 4.69
CA CYS A 36 4.14 -8.53 3.33
C CYS A 36 5.25 -7.93 2.48
N TYR A 37 5.38 -8.45 1.26
CA TYR A 37 6.25 -7.91 0.23
C TYR A 37 5.43 -7.29 -0.90
N LEU A 38 5.71 -6.02 -1.22
CA LEU A 38 5.14 -5.31 -2.36
C LEU A 38 6.24 -4.80 -3.29
N LYS A 39 5.98 -4.82 -4.59
CA LYS A 39 6.84 -4.26 -5.63
C LYS A 39 6.00 -3.58 -6.71
N TYR A 40 6.20 -2.28 -6.91
CA TYR A 40 5.55 -1.56 -8.00
C TYR A 40 6.42 -0.40 -8.51
N GLY A 41 6.83 -0.52 -9.78
CA GLY A 41 7.72 0.47 -10.40
C GLY A 41 9.11 0.38 -9.79
N PRO A 42 9.73 1.50 -9.41
CA PRO A 42 11.06 1.50 -8.78
C PRO A 42 11.02 1.07 -7.32
N TYR A 43 9.82 0.99 -6.70
CA TYR A 43 9.68 0.82 -5.27
C TYR A 43 9.41 -0.63 -4.89
N THR A 44 10.17 -1.09 -3.91
CA THR A 44 9.96 -2.32 -3.17
C THR A 44 9.66 -1.95 -1.71
N LEU A 45 8.60 -2.52 -1.16
CA LEU A 45 8.21 -2.35 0.24
C LEU A 45 8.18 -3.70 0.93
N ARG A 46 8.82 -3.80 2.11
CA ARG A 46 8.62 -4.91 3.04
C ARG A 46 7.94 -4.37 4.29
N LEU A 47 6.74 -4.85 4.57
CA LEU A 47 5.98 -4.45 5.74
C LEU A 47 6.00 -5.58 6.75
N SER A 48 6.35 -5.24 7.99
CA SER A 48 6.14 -6.08 9.17
C SER A 48 5.22 -5.38 10.15
N GLN A 49 4.87 -6.06 11.25
CA GLN A 49 4.10 -5.46 12.34
C GLN A 49 4.73 -4.19 12.93
N GLU A 50 6.06 -4.06 12.86
CA GLU A 50 6.78 -2.97 13.52
C GLU A 50 7.36 -1.95 12.55
N LYS A 51 7.69 -2.38 11.33
CA LYS A 51 8.51 -1.60 10.40
C LYS A 51 7.96 -1.65 8.98
N ILE A 52 8.22 -0.57 8.25
CA ILE A 52 8.09 -0.52 6.80
C ILE A 52 9.47 -0.25 6.24
N ILE A 53 9.95 -1.16 5.41
CA ILE A 53 11.21 -1.04 4.71
C ILE A 53 10.92 -0.61 3.28
N LEU A 54 11.46 0.52 2.86
CA LEU A 54 11.39 1.03 1.50
C LEU A 54 12.75 0.89 0.82
N ASP A 55 12.75 0.27 -0.34
CA ASP A 55 13.88 0.18 -1.25
C ASP A 55 13.46 0.76 -2.62
N ASP A 56 14.14 1.80 -3.08
CA ASP A 56 13.91 2.45 -4.38
C ASP A 56 15.02 2.14 -5.42
N SER A 57 15.75 1.03 -5.21
CA SER A 57 16.96 0.60 -5.95
C SER A 57 18.21 1.47 -5.73
N VAL A 58 18.07 2.65 -5.10
CA VAL A 58 19.20 3.55 -4.79
C VAL A 58 19.39 3.68 -3.29
N ARG A 59 18.29 3.71 -2.55
CA ARG A 59 18.20 3.97 -1.12
C ARG A 59 17.38 2.89 -0.46
N HIS A 60 17.80 2.58 0.77
CA HIS A 60 17.10 1.67 1.66
C HIS A 60 16.79 2.43 2.95
N ARG A 61 15.51 2.54 3.31
CA ARG A 61 15.02 3.33 4.44
C ARG A 61 14.03 2.53 5.25
N ILE A 62 14.08 2.70 6.57
CA ILE A 62 13.22 1.99 7.52
C ILE A 62 12.35 3.03 8.22
N PHE A 63 11.04 2.77 8.25
CA PHE A 63 10.02 3.59 8.89
C PHE A 63 9.32 2.75 9.96
N ASP A 64 8.75 3.42 10.96
CA ASP A 64 7.85 2.77 11.89
C ASP A 64 6.53 2.42 11.20
N PHE A 65 6.00 1.24 11.49
CA PHE A 65 4.64 0.89 11.08
C PHE A 65 3.64 1.76 11.88
N PRO A 66 2.61 2.34 11.24
CA PRO A 66 1.75 3.37 11.85
C PRO A 66 0.91 2.89 13.04
N TYR A 67 0.83 1.58 13.30
CA TYR A 67 0.04 1.00 14.38
C TYR A 67 0.75 -0.18 15.05
N LYS A 68 1.17 0.00 16.30
CA LYS A 68 1.94 -1.01 17.06
C LYS A 68 1.06 -1.98 17.86
N ASP A 69 -0.21 -1.64 18.09
CA ASP A 69 -1.14 -2.35 19.00
C ASP A 69 -1.78 -3.60 18.36
N ASN A 70 -0.97 -4.44 17.70
CA ASN A 70 -1.37 -5.75 17.18
C ASN A 70 -2.64 -5.74 16.27
N PRO A 71 -2.78 -4.81 15.32
CA PRO A 71 -3.98 -4.74 14.47
C PRO A 71 -4.12 -5.97 13.56
N SER A 72 -5.35 -6.32 13.21
CA SER A 72 -5.62 -7.28 12.14
C SER A 72 -5.50 -6.60 10.78
N TRP A 73 -4.68 -7.15 9.89
CA TRP A 73 -4.41 -6.57 8.57
C TRP A 73 -5.56 -6.91 7.62
N SER A 74 -6.32 -5.89 7.20
CA SER A 74 -7.47 -6.10 6.29
C SER A 74 -7.04 -6.05 4.83
N ASP A 75 -6.36 -4.98 4.44
CA ASP A 75 -5.95 -4.73 3.06
C ASP A 75 -4.74 -3.82 3.04
N ILE A 76 -3.68 -4.24 2.35
CA ILE A 76 -2.47 -3.46 2.21
C ILE A 76 -2.02 -3.57 0.76
N GLN A 77 -1.89 -2.43 0.10
CA GLN A 77 -1.56 -2.36 -1.31
C GLN A 77 -0.80 -1.09 -1.67
N ILE A 78 0.05 -1.20 -2.69
CA ILE A 78 0.66 -0.06 -3.38
C ILE A 78 -0.02 0.12 -4.72
N GLU A 79 -0.41 1.35 -5.03
CA GLU A 79 -1.01 1.71 -6.31
C GLU A 79 -0.35 2.94 -6.91
N LYS A 80 -0.48 3.11 -8.23
CA LYS A 80 -0.05 4.31 -8.93
C LYS A 80 -1.29 5.11 -9.31
N ILE A 81 -1.49 6.25 -8.65
CA ILE A 81 -2.57 7.17 -8.95
C ILE A 81 -1.96 8.38 -9.67
N ASN A 82 -2.29 8.52 -10.95
CA ASN A 82 -1.65 9.52 -11.82
C ASN A 82 -0.11 9.29 -11.87
N HIS A 83 0.70 10.25 -11.41
CA HIS A 83 2.17 10.13 -11.34
C HIS A 83 2.70 9.79 -9.93
N ARG A 84 1.81 9.53 -8.97
CA ARG A 84 2.16 9.32 -7.55
C ARG A 84 1.99 7.85 -7.19
N TYR A 85 2.94 7.31 -6.44
CA TYR A 85 2.82 5.97 -5.84
C TYR A 85 2.28 6.13 -4.43
N VAL A 86 1.26 5.35 -4.11
CA VAL A 86 0.53 5.48 -2.84
C VAL A 86 0.43 4.11 -2.19
N LEU A 87 0.93 4.03 -0.96
CA LEU A 87 0.76 2.87 -0.08
C LEU A 87 -0.51 3.07 0.75
N ASN A 88 -1.44 2.15 0.60
CA ASN A 88 -2.68 2.06 1.35
C ASN A 88 -2.55 0.94 2.40
N ILE A 89 -2.86 1.25 3.65
CA ILE A 89 -2.88 0.30 4.76
C ILE A 89 -4.22 0.41 5.48
N LYS A 90 -5.02 -0.65 5.44
CA LYS A 90 -6.30 -0.77 6.13
C LYS A 90 -6.23 -1.87 7.19
N LEU A 91 -6.58 -1.50 8.42
CA LEU A 91 -6.37 -2.31 9.61
C LEU A 91 -7.61 -2.31 10.49
N TRP A 92 -7.96 -3.47 11.03
CA TRP A 92 -8.96 -3.59 12.08
C TRP A 92 -8.31 -3.53 13.45
N ARG A 93 -8.83 -2.65 14.32
CA ARG A 93 -8.38 -2.53 15.71
C ARG A 93 -9.54 -2.76 16.65
N VAL A 94 -9.35 -3.63 17.64
CA VAL A 94 -10.27 -3.81 18.76
C VAL A 94 -10.26 -2.55 19.61
N ASN A 95 -11.44 -2.06 19.98
CA ASN A 95 -11.58 -0.91 20.87
C ASN A 95 -11.37 -1.39 22.32
N LEU A 96 -10.44 -0.76 23.06
CA LEU A 96 -10.10 -1.19 24.42
C LEU A 96 -11.30 -1.12 25.37
N ASP A 97 -12.19 -0.16 25.15
CA ASP A 97 -13.38 0.06 25.99
C ASP A 97 -14.58 -0.81 25.58
N ALA A 98 -14.48 -1.53 24.46
CA ALA A 98 -15.56 -2.38 23.93
C ALA A 98 -14.96 -3.48 23.05
N ALA A 99 -14.64 -4.63 23.66
CA ALA A 99 -13.91 -5.73 23.01
C ALA A 99 -14.63 -6.33 21.78
N ASP A 100 -15.95 -6.21 21.72
CA ASP A 100 -16.80 -6.62 20.60
C ASP A 100 -16.87 -5.57 19.47
N VAL A 101 -16.27 -4.40 19.66
CA VAL A 101 -16.27 -3.31 18.68
C VAL A 101 -14.88 -3.15 18.07
N GLN A 102 -14.82 -3.24 16.74
CA GLN A 102 -13.61 -3.00 15.98
C GLN A 102 -13.73 -1.75 15.12
N SER A 103 -12.66 -0.96 15.04
CA SER A 103 -12.58 0.21 14.17
C SER A 103 -11.69 -0.07 12.96
N LEU A 104 -12.13 0.38 11.77
CA LEU A 104 -11.29 0.36 10.57
C LEU A 104 -10.41 1.60 10.54
N HIS A 105 -9.11 1.40 10.67
CA HIS A 105 -8.09 2.42 10.49
C HIS A 105 -7.56 2.35 9.05
N TRP A 106 -7.46 3.50 8.39
CA TRP A 106 -6.94 3.61 7.03
C TRP A 106 -5.84 4.67 6.96
N VAL A 107 -4.63 4.19 6.76
CA VAL A 107 -3.43 4.99 6.52
C VAL A 107 -3.12 5.01 5.04
N VAL A 108 -2.76 6.18 4.57
CA VAL A 108 -2.35 6.43 3.19
C VAL A 108 -1.05 7.20 3.24
N MET A 109 -0.04 6.67 2.56
CA MET A 109 1.27 7.30 2.45
C MET A 109 1.67 7.44 0.99
N GLU A 110 2.21 8.60 0.61
CA GLU A 110 2.89 8.74 -0.66
C GLU A 110 4.27 8.10 -0.57
N VAL A 111 4.61 7.30 -1.59
CA VAL A 111 5.92 6.69 -1.75
C VAL A 111 6.73 7.55 -2.70
N THR A 112 7.80 8.14 -2.19
CA THR A 112 8.78 8.93 -2.95
C THR A 112 10.18 8.37 -2.74
N SER A 113 11.18 8.87 -3.47
CA SER A 113 12.55 8.36 -3.36
C SER A 113 13.10 8.49 -1.94
N GLY A 114 13.26 7.35 -1.27
CA GLY A 114 13.73 7.23 0.10
C GLY A 114 12.80 7.83 1.17
N ASN A 115 11.51 8.07 0.89
CA ASN A 115 10.59 8.62 1.87
C ASN A 115 9.15 8.08 1.77
N LEU A 116 8.49 7.96 2.93
CA LEU A 116 7.06 7.71 3.07
C LEU A 116 6.41 8.94 3.69
N ILE A 117 5.55 9.62 2.94
CA ILE A 117 4.91 10.87 3.38
C ILE A 117 3.46 10.55 3.74
N PRO A 118 3.05 10.63 5.02
CA PRO A 118 1.66 10.45 5.40
C PRO A 118 0.76 11.46 4.68
N ILE A 119 -0.23 10.95 3.96
CA ILE A 119 -1.28 11.75 3.32
C ILE A 119 -2.47 11.84 4.26
N THR A 120 -2.93 10.70 4.78
CA THR A 120 -4.05 10.66 5.70
C THR A 120 -3.94 9.45 6.63
N ASP A 121 -4.48 9.62 7.83
CA ASP A 121 -4.67 8.57 8.82
C ASP A 121 -6.05 8.76 9.45
N GLN A 122 -7.00 7.89 9.13
CA GLN A 122 -8.41 8.07 9.47
C GLN A 122 -9.01 6.82 10.07
N VAL A 123 -9.88 7.03 11.06
CA VAL A 123 -10.79 5.99 11.56
C VAL A 123 -12.10 6.11 10.78
N ILE A 124 -12.37 5.14 9.91
CA ILE A 124 -13.52 5.20 8.98
C ILE A 124 -14.82 4.92 9.72
N GLN A 125 -14.93 3.72 10.30
CA GLN A 125 -16.17 3.23 10.89
C GLN A 125 -15.90 2.07 11.84
N LYS A 126 -16.84 1.86 12.76
CA LYS A 126 -16.86 0.76 13.72
C LYS A 126 -17.75 -0.37 13.22
N ARG A 127 -17.31 -1.61 13.36
CA ARG A 127 -18.14 -2.82 13.25
C ARG A 127 -18.27 -3.47 14.62
N ARG A 128 -19.39 -4.14 14.87
CA ARG A 128 -19.60 -4.92 16.10
C ARG A 128 -19.72 -6.39 15.74
N GLU A 129 -18.94 -7.23 16.41
CA GLU A 129 -19.05 -8.68 16.35
C GLU A 129 -20.32 -9.11 17.11
N THR A 130 -21.10 -10.00 16.51
CA THR A 130 -22.35 -10.52 17.09
C THR A 130 -22.59 -11.93 16.60
N GLU A 131 -23.48 -12.67 17.26
CA GLU A 131 -24.03 -13.91 16.70
C GLU A 131 -25.13 -13.58 15.68
N LEU A 132 -24.95 -14.04 14.44
CA LEU A 132 -25.93 -13.98 13.36
C LEU A 132 -26.34 -15.41 13.02
N LYS A 133 -27.57 -15.81 13.39
CA LYS A 133 -28.11 -17.15 13.11
C LYS A 133 -27.16 -18.27 13.58
N ASP A 134 -26.80 -18.25 14.86
CA ASP A 134 -25.95 -19.27 15.52
C ASP A 134 -24.52 -19.37 14.94
N SER A 135 -24.04 -18.31 14.29
CA SER A 135 -22.67 -18.20 13.79
C SER A 135 -22.09 -16.81 14.06
N PRO A 136 -20.79 -16.68 14.41
CA PRO A 136 -20.17 -15.38 14.58
C PRO A 136 -20.18 -14.60 13.27
N GLY A 137 -20.57 -13.33 13.34
CA GLY A 137 -20.66 -12.43 12.20
C GLY A 137 -20.53 -10.96 12.60
N PHE A 138 -20.55 -10.06 11.62
CA PHE A 138 -20.39 -8.62 11.84
C PHE A 138 -21.62 -7.86 11.37
N ILE A 139 -22.14 -6.95 12.20
CA ILE A 139 -23.16 -5.98 11.78
C ILE A 139 -22.45 -4.73 11.23
N ASN A 140 -22.89 -4.25 10.06
CA ASN A 140 -22.41 -3.06 9.36
C ASN A 140 -20.93 -3.12 8.93
N ASP A 141 -20.59 -3.95 7.92
CA ASP A 141 -19.25 -3.95 7.32
C ASP A 141 -19.02 -2.71 6.42
N PRO A 142 -18.17 -1.75 6.84
CA PRO A 142 -17.91 -0.49 6.16
C PRO A 142 -16.98 -0.60 4.96
N LEU A 143 -16.58 -1.81 4.54
CA LEU A 143 -15.84 -1.98 3.29
C LEU A 143 -16.66 -1.57 2.05
N THR A 144 -17.95 -1.27 2.22
CA THR A 144 -18.84 -0.71 1.21
C THR A 144 -18.52 0.77 0.91
N TYR A 145 -17.69 0.97 -0.13
CA TYR A 145 -17.34 2.25 -0.77
C TYR A 145 -16.31 3.14 -0.03
N HIS A 146 -15.04 2.83 -0.28
CA HIS A 146 -13.90 3.66 0.09
C HIS A 146 -12.88 3.70 -1.07
N ALA A 147 -12.33 4.87 -1.39
CA ALA A 147 -11.40 5.01 -2.51
C ALA A 147 -10.48 6.22 -2.37
N ILE A 148 -9.33 6.16 -3.03
CA ILE A 148 -8.45 7.32 -3.27
C ILE A 148 -8.40 7.55 -4.77
N LYS A 149 -8.68 8.77 -5.19
CA LYS A 149 -8.75 9.14 -6.61
C LYS A 149 -8.04 10.44 -6.86
N TRP A 150 -7.54 10.61 -8.08
CA TRP A 150 -7.03 11.89 -8.54
C TRP A 150 -8.19 12.81 -8.94
N ASP A 151 -8.34 13.94 -8.24
CA ASP A 151 -9.26 15.00 -8.63
C ASP A 151 -8.60 15.82 -9.75
N ARG A 152 -9.02 15.59 -11.00
CA ARG A 152 -8.47 16.28 -12.18
C ARG A 152 -8.65 17.79 -12.14
N LYS A 153 -9.74 18.29 -11.53
CA LYS A 153 -10.05 19.73 -11.47
C LYS A 153 -9.16 20.43 -10.45
N LYS A 154 -8.97 19.80 -9.29
CA LYS A 154 -8.16 20.35 -8.19
C LYS A 154 -6.69 19.97 -8.26
N LYS A 155 -6.31 19.04 -9.16
CA LYS A 155 -4.96 18.47 -9.29
C LYS A 155 -4.42 17.97 -7.94
N LYS A 156 -5.29 17.29 -7.19
CA LYS A 156 -5.03 16.82 -5.82
C LYS A 156 -5.51 15.38 -5.66
N LEU A 157 -4.96 14.67 -4.69
CA LEU A 157 -5.53 13.39 -4.29
C LEU A 157 -6.78 13.65 -3.47
N ARG A 158 -7.80 12.84 -3.68
CA ARG A 158 -9.03 12.89 -2.93
C ARG A 158 -9.32 11.54 -2.34
N TRP A 159 -9.46 11.52 -1.02
CA TRP A 159 -9.85 10.36 -0.25
C TRP A 159 -11.36 10.38 -0.03
N TYR A 160 -11.98 9.21 -0.06
CA TYR A 160 -13.41 9.02 0.17
C TYR A 160 -13.65 7.81 1.07
N ALA A 161 -14.48 7.99 2.09
CA ALA A 161 -15.04 6.88 2.85
C ALA A 161 -16.52 7.17 3.19
N GLY A 162 -17.42 6.43 2.55
CA GLY A 162 -18.85 6.71 2.60
C GLY A 162 -19.17 8.15 2.16
N ARG A 163 -19.73 8.95 3.07
CA ARG A 163 -20.08 10.37 2.82
C ARG A 163 -18.94 11.36 3.14
N LYS A 164 -17.84 10.90 3.75
CA LYS A 164 -16.70 11.75 4.08
C LYS A 164 -15.73 11.79 2.89
N SER A 165 -15.16 12.97 2.64
CA SER A 165 -14.09 13.12 1.66
C SER A 165 -13.13 14.24 2.04
N GLU A 166 -11.86 14.08 1.69
CA GLU A 166 -10.80 15.06 1.97
C GLU A 166 -9.86 15.20 0.76
N LEU A 167 -9.30 16.40 0.57
CA LEU A 167 -8.40 16.76 -0.53
C LEU A 167 -6.99 17.01 -0.02
N PHE A 168 -6.00 16.40 -0.67
CA PHE A 168 -4.58 16.51 -0.35
C PHE A 168 -3.80 17.05 -1.56
#